data_AF-A0A662TRU7-F1
#
_entry.id   AF-A0A662TRU7-F1
#
_cell.length_a   1.000
_cell.length_b   1.000
_cell.length_c   1.000
_cell.angle_alpha   90.00
_cell.angle_beta   90.00
_cell.angle_gamma   90.00
#
_symmetry.space_group_name_H-M   'P 1'
#
loop_
_entity.id
_entity.type
_entity.pdbx_description
1 polymer ?
#
loop_
_entity_poly.entity_id
_entity_poly.type
_entity_poly.pdbx_seq_one_letter_code
_entity_poly.pdbx_strand_id
1 'polypeptide(L)'
;EEISEEEAKRRGWFEIAAGTGRKRRAAPFSFKLAKRAVLLNTPTQIALTKIDILFPAARGATSFEQLPPEAKQFVERIENELKVPVTLIGTGPGASEIIDRRRELGLL
;
A
#
# COMPACT_ATOMS: atom_id res chain seq x y z
N GLU A 1 1.65 -8.89 -14.11
CA GLU A 1 2.39 -10.16 -14.03
C GLU A 1 3.59 -9.98 -13.11
N GLU A 2 4.26 -11.07 -12.75
CA GLU A 2 5.48 -11.03 -11.93
C GLU A 2 6.59 -10.28 -12.70
N ILE A 3 7.36 -9.45 -12.00
CA ILE A 3 8.54 -8.76 -12.58
C ILE A 3 9.80 -9.56 -12.31
N SER A 4 10.83 -9.38 -13.14
CA SER A 4 12.13 -10.03 -12.94
C SER A 4 12.79 -9.60 -11.62
N GLU A 5 13.69 -10.44 -11.08
CA GLU A 5 14.43 -10.11 -9.86
C GLU A 5 15.26 -8.82 -10.02
N GLU A 6 15.87 -8.63 -11.20
CA GLU A 6 16.64 -7.43 -11.54
C GLU A 6 15.77 -6.17 -11.48
N GLU A 7 14.57 -6.25 -12.05
CA GLU A 7 13.62 -5.14 -12.04
C GLU A 7 13.09 -4.86 -10.63
N ALA A 8 12.82 -5.91 -9.85
CA ALA A 8 12.39 -5.78 -8.47
C ALA A 8 13.46 -5.10 -7.61
N LYS A 9 14.74 -5.44 -7.80
CA LYS A 9 15.86 -4.76 -7.12
C LYS A 9 15.98 -3.31 -7.54
N ARG A 10 15.89 -3.03 -8.84
CA ARG A 10 15.95 -1.66 -9.39
C ARG A 10 14.86 -0.75 -8.79
N ARG A 11 13.67 -1.30 -8.55
CA ARG A 11 12.53 -0.57 -7.96
C ARG A 11 12.50 -0.58 -6.43
N GLY A 12 13.41 -1.30 -5.77
CA GLY A 12 13.37 -1.47 -4.31
C GLY A 12 12.24 -2.39 -3.80
N TRP A 13 11.63 -3.21 -4.67
CA TRP A 13 10.53 -4.14 -4.33
C TRP A 13 11.05 -5.53 -3.90
N PHE A 14 12.36 -5.71 -3.90
CA PHE A 14 12.99 -6.98 -3.57
C PHE A 14 13.05 -7.21 -2.05
N GLU A 15 12.51 -8.34 -1.59
CA GLU A 15 12.47 -8.69 -0.17
C GLU A 15 12.92 -10.12 0.09
N ILE A 16 13.50 -10.35 1.27
CA ILE A 16 13.94 -11.65 1.75
C ILE A 16 13.07 -12.07 2.93
N ALA A 17 12.60 -13.31 2.93
CA ALA A 17 11.85 -13.86 4.03
C ALA A 17 12.72 -14.01 5.29
N ALA A 18 12.31 -13.39 6.41
CA ALA A 18 13.07 -13.39 7.66
C ALA A 18 13.41 -14.79 8.19
N GLY A 19 12.49 -15.76 8.09
CA GLY A 19 12.72 -17.11 8.62
C GLY A 19 13.51 -18.03 7.69
N THR A 20 13.12 -18.12 6.41
CA THR A 20 13.69 -19.11 5.47
C THR A 20 14.80 -18.57 4.58
N GLY A 21 15.02 -17.25 4.56
CA GLY A 21 15.95 -16.61 3.64
C GLY A 21 15.52 -16.65 2.17
N ARG A 22 14.32 -17.17 1.85
CA ARG A 22 13.83 -17.23 0.47
C ARG A 22 13.53 -15.83 -0.07
N LYS A 23 13.95 -15.58 -1.30
CA LYS A 23 13.62 -14.37 -2.06
C LYS A 23 12.12 -14.30 -2.35
N ARG A 24 11.50 -13.15 -2.10
CA ARG A 24 10.08 -12.91 -2.43
C ARG A 24 9.95 -12.45 -3.88
N ARG A 25 8.96 -13.00 -4.57
CA ARG A 25 8.55 -12.59 -5.90
C ARG A 25 7.79 -11.27 -5.79
N ALA A 26 8.00 -10.36 -6.74
CA ALA A 26 7.37 -9.04 -6.74
C ALA A 26 6.51 -8.87 -8.00
N ALA A 27 5.43 -8.10 -7.87
CA ALA A 27 4.54 -7.78 -8.98
C ALA A 27 3.87 -6.42 -8.72
N PRO A 28 3.46 -5.67 -9.76
CA PRO A 28 2.63 -4.48 -9.59
C PRO A 28 1.30 -4.80 -8.92
N PHE A 29 0.71 -3.80 -8.26
CA PHE A 29 -0.59 -3.94 -7.61
C PHE A 29 -1.66 -4.41 -8.59
N SER A 30 -2.39 -5.47 -8.24
CA SER A 30 -3.43 -6.06 -9.09
C SER A 30 -4.83 -5.73 -8.57
N PHE A 31 -5.50 -4.78 -9.22
CA PHE A 31 -6.90 -4.46 -8.93
C PHE A 31 -7.83 -5.66 -9.11
N LYS A 32 -7.52 -6.58 -10.05
CA LYS A 32 -8.30 -7.80 -10.24
C LYS A 32 -8.26 -8.70 -9.00
N LEU A 33 -7.07 -8.94 -8.45
CA LEU A 33 -6.93 -9.74 -7.24
C LEU A 33 -7.50 -9.02 -6.01
N ALA A 34 -7.29 -7.71 -5.91
CA ALA A 34 -7.83 -6.91 -4.82
C ALA A 34 -9.37 -6.91 -4.81
N LYS A 35 -10.03 -6.74 -5.97
CA LYS A 35 -11.50 -6.87 -6.11
C LYS A 35 -12.00 -8.24 -5.67
N ARG A 36 -11.29 -9.31 -6.04
CA ARG A 36 -11.62 -10.67 -5.59
C ARG A 36 -11.48 -10.81 -4.07
N ALA A 37 -10.43 -10.25 -3.48
CA ALA A 37 -10.24 -10.27 -2.03
C ALA A 37 -11.34 -9.50 -1.29
N VAL A 38 -11.76 -8.35 -1.82
CA VAL A 38 -12.89 -7.57 -1.29
C VAL A 38 -14.18 -8.38 -1.35
N LEU A 39 -14.47 -9.02 -2.50
CA LEU A 39 -15.66 -9.86 -2.65
C LEU A 39 -15.69 -11.03 -1.64
N LEU A 40 -14.54 -11.63 -1.35
CA LEU A 40 -14.46 -12.78 -0.44
C LEU A 40 -14.58 -12.40 1.03
N ASN A 41 -14.00 -11.26 1.43
CA ASN A 41 -13.88 -10.90 2.85
C ASN A 41 -14.88 -9.82 3.29
N THR A 42 -15.50 -9.11 2.35
CA THR A 42 -16.36 -7.94 2.61
C THR A 42 -15.73 -6.99 3.65
N PRO A 43 -14.48 -6.52 3.43
CA PRO A 43 -13.80 -5.69 4.40
C PRO A 43 -14.52 -4.33 4.52
N THR A 44 -14.61 -3.82 5.74
CA THR A 44 -15.15 -2.48 5.99
C THR A 44 -14.10 -1.38 5.73
N GLN A 45 -12.82 -1.73 5.83
CA GLN A 45 -11.69 -0.80 5.73
C GLN A 45 -10.47 -1.51 5.12
N ILE A 46 -9.61 -0.73 4.46
CA ILE A 46 -8.33 -1.20 3.89
C ILE A 46 -7.17 -0.53 4.60
N ALA A 47 -6.17 -1.33 4.97
CA ALA A 47 -4.84 -0.85 5.33
C ALA A 47 -3.90 -1.03 4.12
N LEU A 48 -3.37 0.07 3.61
CA LEU A 48 -2.39 0.09 2.52
C LEU A 48 -1.00 0.26 3.12
N THR A 49 -0.05 -0.59 2.76
CA THR A 49 1.32 -0.56 3.33
C THR A 49 2.36 -0.39 2.24
N LYS A 50 3.55 0.07 2.65
CA LYS A 50 4.73 0.25 1.79
C LYS A 50 4.47 1.22 0.64
N ILE A 51 3.68 2.27 0.90
CA ILE A 51 3.45 3.31 -0.11
C ILE A 51 4.74 4.08 -0.42
N ASP A 52 5.66 4.16 0.53
CA ASP A 52 7.00 4.75 0.39
C ASP A 52 7.89 3.97 -0.58
N ILE A 53 7.66 2.66 -0.75
CA ILE A 53 8.39 1.84 -1.73
C ILE A 53 7.90 2.12 -3.17
N LEU A 54 6.60 2.42 -3.33
CA LEU A 54 6.02 2.82 -4.62
C LEU A 54 6.30 4.29 -4.95
N PHE A 55 6.25 5.14 -3.93
CA PHE A 55 6.42 6.58 -4.02
C PHE A 55 7.40 7.05 -2.93
N PRO A 56 8.72 7.08 -3.20
CA PRO A 56 9.73 7.42 -2.20
C PRO A 56 9.51 8.77 -1.48
N ALA A 57 8.87 9.73 -2.14
CA ALA A 57 8.52 11.03 -1.57
C ALA A 57 7.39 10.96 -0.50
N ALA A 58 6.68 9.84 -0.38
CA ALA A 58 5.68 9.63 0.66
C ALA A 58 6.28 9.21 2.01
N ARG A 59 7.60 8.96 2.06
CA ARG A 59 8.26 8.43 3.25
C ARG A 59 8.11 9.37 4.45
N GLY A 60 7.66 8.82 5.58
CA GLY A 60 7.51 9.57 6.83
C GLY A 60 6.35 10.56 6.85
N ALA A 61 5.49 10.58 5.82
CA ALA A 61 4.27 11.37 5.85
C ALA A 61 3.35 10.88 6.98
N THR A 62 2.82 11.82 7.76
CA THR A 62 1.95 11.53 8.92
C THR A 62 0.51 12.01 8.73
N SER A 63 0.23 12.75 7.67
CA SER A 63 -1.12 13.13 7.26
C SER A 63 -1.35 12.88 5.76
N PHE A 64 -2.61 12.76 5.34
CA PHE A 64 -2.93 12.49 3.94
C PHE A 64 -2.49 13.64 3.02
N GLU A 65 -2.53 14.88 3.51
CA GLU A 65 -2.15 16.09 2.78
C GLU A 65 -0.66 16.14 2.45
N GLN A 66 0.18 15.50 3.27
CA GLN A 66 1.63 15.44 3.07
C GLN A 66 2.03 14.46 1.96
N LEU A 67 1.12 13.56 1.55
CA LEU A 67 1.42 12.63 0.46
C LEU A 67 1.63 13.36 -0.87
N PRO A 68 2.59 12.89 -1.69
CA PRO A 68 2.76 13.42 -3.04
C PRO A 68 1.51 13.16 -3.89
N PRO A 69 1.23 14.00 -4.90
CA PRO A 69 0.02 13.90 -5.72
C PRO A 69 -0.20 12.50 -6.31
N GLU A 70 0.85 11.84 -6.76
CA GLU A 70 0.79 10.51 -7.36
C GLU A 70 0.38 9.43 -6.35
N ALA A 71 0.83 9.55 -5.09
CA ALA A 71 0.43 8.64 -4.02
C ALA A 71 -1.03 8.85 -3.62
N LYS A 72 -1.49 10.11 -3.55
CA LYS A 72 -2.91 10.44 -3.29
C LYS A 72 -3.80 9.85 -4.39
N GLN A 73 -3.46 10.08 -5.66
CA GLN A 73 -4.19 9.53 -6.80
C GLN A 73 -4.22 7.99 -6.76
N PHE A 74 -3.15 7.34 -6.33
CA PHE A 74 -3.13 5.89 -6.18
C PHE A 74 -4.08 5.40 -5.09
N VAL A 75 -4.10 6.05 -3.92
CA VAL A 75 -5.05 5.75 -2.84
C VAL A 75 -6.50 5.97 -3.30
N GLU A 76 -6.78 7.12 -3.90
CA GLU A 76 -8.11 7.44 -4.44
C GLU A 76 -8.55 6.43 -5.50
N ARG A 77 -7.63 5.99 -6.38
CA ARG A 77 -7.92 4.95 -7.36
C ARG A 77 -8.27 3.62 -6.70
N ILE A 78 -7.58 3.23 -5.64
CA ILE A 78 -7.91 2.03 -4.85
C ILE A 78 -9.30 2.15 -4.26
N GLU A 79 -9.61 3.25 -3.58
CA GLU A 79 -10.94 3.49 -2.99
C GLU A 79 -12.04 3.47 -4.06
N ASN A 80 -11.80 4.11 -5.21
CA ASN A 80 -12.75 4.17 -6.32
C ASN A 80 -13.00 2.81 -6.99
N GLU A 81 -11.98 2.00 -7.16
CA GLU A 81 -12.06 0.68 -7.81
C GLU A 81 -12.62 -0.39 -6.87
N LEU A 82 -12.30 -0.31 -5.58
CA LEU A 82 -12.66 -1.32 -4.58
C LEU A 82 -13.93 -0.98 -3.80
N LYS A 83 -14.37 0.29 -3.82
CA LYS A 83 -15.53 0.80 -3.07
C LYS A 83 -15.43 0.57 -1.55
N VAL A 84 -14.21 0.53 -1.03
CA VAL A 84 -13.90 0.39 0.39
C VAL A 84 -12.87 1.47 0.76
N PRO A 85 -13.04 2.20 1.87
CA PRO A 85 -12.14 3.26 2.28
C PRO A 85 -10.77 2.72 2.69
N VAL A 86 -9.70 3.43 2.31
CA VAL A 86 -8.33 3.18 2.76
C VAL A 86 -8.05 4.04 3.97
N THR A 87 -8.10 3.43 5.16
CA THR A 87 -8.11 4.17 6.43
C THR A 87 -6.74 4.24 7.09
N LEU A 88 -5.89 3.24 6.84
CA LEU A 88 -4.53 3.19 7.34
C LEU A 88 -3.55 3.16 6.16
N ILE A 89 -2.54 4.03 6.18
CA ILE A 89 -1.54 4.12 5.12
C ILE A 89 -0.14 4.09 5.76
N GLY A 90 0.58 2.99 5.59
CA GLY A 90 1.96 2.85 6.08
C GLY A 90 2.95 3.56 5.15
N THR A 91 3.64 4.56 5.68
CA THR A 91 4.58 5.46 4.99
C THR A 91 6.04 5.18 5.33
N GLY A 92 6.32 4.09 6.05
CA GLY A 92 7.67 3.63 6.33
C GLY A 92 7.70 2.42 7.28
N PRO A 93 8.91 1.94 7.64
CA PRO A 93 9.10 0.80 8.54
C PRO A 93 8.85 1.11 10.03
N GLY A 94 8.89 2.38 10.45
CA GLY A 94 8.69 2.80 11.83
C GLY A 94 7.25 2.67 12.31
N ALA A 95 7.05 2.39 13.59
CA ALA A 95 5.70 2.22 14.17
C ALA A 95 4.82 3.48 14.06
N SER A 96 5.44 4.66 14.03
CA SER A 96 4.79 5.96 13.85
C SER A 96 4.73 6.41 12.39
N GLU A 97 5.33 5.67 11.44
CA GLU A 97 5.29 5.99 10.01
C GLU A 97 3.99 5.43 9.39
N ILE A 98 2.86 5.95 9.89
CA ILE A 98 1.52 5.56 9.49
C ILE A 98 0.59 6.77 9.52
N ILE A 99 -0.24 6.90 8.49
CA ILE A 99 -1.34 7.86 8.42
C ILE A 99 -2.61 7.13 8.86
N ASP A 100 -3.35 7.71 9.81
CA ASP A 100 -4.63 7.20 10.29
C ASP A 100 -5.77 8.17 9.94
N ARG A 101 -6.58 7.78 8.95
CA ARG A 101 -7.71 8.57 8.42
C ARG A 101 -9.05 8.18 9.05
N ARG A 102 -9.08 7.25 10.01
CA ARG A 102 -10.35 6.69 10.52
C ARG A 102 -11.26 7.75 11.14
N ARG A 103 -10.71 8.68 11.91
CA ARG A 103 -11.48 9.79 12.51
C ARG A 103 -12.01 10.76 11.45
N GLU A 104 -11.16 11.12 10.48
CA GLU A 104 -11.51 12.02 9.37
C GLU A 104 -12.65 11.46 8.52
N LEU A 105 -12.69 10.13 8.37
CA LEU A 105 -13.70 9.41 7.61
C LEU A 105 -14.94 9.00 8.44
N GLY A 106 -15.00 9.36 9.73
CA GLY A 106 -16.14 9.05 10.61
C GLY A 106 -16.30 7.56 10.93
N LEU A 107 -15.20 6.81 10.96
CA LEU A 107 -15.16 5.36 11.20
C LEU A 107 -14.67 4.98 12.61
N LEU A 108 -14.43 6.00 13.44
CA LEU A 108 -14.03 5.93 14.86
C LEU A 108 -14.83 6.93 15.68
#